data_AF-A0A6G1G210-F1
#
_entry.id   AF-A0A6G1G210-F1
#
_cell.length_a   1.000
_cell.length_b   1.000
_cell.length_c   1.000
_cell.angle_alpha   90.00
_cell.angle_beta   90.00
_cell.angle_gamma   90.00
#
_symmetry.space_group_name_H-M   'P 1'
#
loop_
_entity.id
_entity.type
_entity.pdbx_description
1 polymer ?
#
loop_
_entity_poly.entity_id
_entity_poly.type
_entity_poly.pdbx_seq_one_letter_code
_entity_poly.pdbx_strand_id
1 'polypeptide(L)' 'AVAFALDGKMLASASGDKAVKLWDAGLGALQQTLEGHSGPVEAVAFAPDGKTFA' A
#
# COMPACT_ATOMS: atom_id res chain seq x y z
N ALA A 1 6.28 6.41 1.74
CA ALA A 1 6.54 5.25 2.63
C ALA A 1 6.22 3.93 1.94
N VAL A 2 6.67 2.80 2.50
CA VAL A 2 6.40 1.44 2.02
C VAL A 2 6.15 0.50 3.19
N ALA A 3 5.16 -0.39 3.08
CA ALA A 3 4.83 -1.37 4.10
C ALA A 3 4.46 -2.72 3.48
N PHE A 4 4.83 -3.81 4.15
CA PHE A 4 4.44 -5.17 3.76
C PHE A 4 3.32 -5.67 4.66
N ALA A 5 2.39 -6.44 4.09
CA ALA A 5 1.48 -7.25 4.87
C ALA A 5 2.26 -8.36 5.60
N LEU A 6 1.73 -8.84 6.73
CA LEU A 6 2.42 -9.82 7.57
C LEU A 6 2.69 -11.14 6.85
N ASP A 7 1.84 -11.50 5.89
CA ASP A 7 2.01 -12.69 5.06
C ASP A 7 3.05 -12.52 3.94
N GLY A 8 3.58 -11.32 3.75
CA GLY A 8 4.58 -10.97 2.74
C GLY A 8 4.06 -11.02 1.30
N LYS A 9 2.76 -11.24 1.07
CA LYS A 9 2.18 -11.37 -0.28
C LYS A 9 1.75 -10.03 -0.85
N MET A 10 1.36 -9.11 0.02
CA MET A 10 0.98 -7.75 -0.36
C MET A 10 1.98 -6.71 0.11
N LEU A 11 2.19 -5.72 -0.75
CA LEU A 11 2.99 -4.54 -0.49
C LEU A 11 2.12 -3.31 -0.75
N ALA A 12 2.21 -2.31 0.12
CA ALA A 12 1.62 -1.01 -0.07
C ALA A 12 2.71 0.05 -0.19
N SER A 13 2.57 0.95 -1.14
CA SER A 13 3.45 2.11 -1.31
C SER A 13 2.64 3.39 -1.33
N ALA A 14 2.98 4.30 -0.43
CA ALA A 14 2.46 5.65 -0.39
C ALA A 14 3.26 6.54 -1.36
N SER A 15 2.55 7.37 -2.13
CA SER A 15 3.12 8.18 -3.20
C SER A 15 2.77 9.66 -3.06
N GLY A 16 3.66 10.51 -3.58
CA GLY A 16 3.49 11.97 -3.63
C GLY A 16 2.39 12.42 -4.59
N ASP A 17 1.94 11.52 -5.48
CA ASP A 17 0.79 11.72 -6.37
C ASP A 17 -0.57 11.61 -5.67
N LYS A 18 -0.58 11.59 -4.32
CA LYS A 18 -1.78 11.51 -3.47
C LYS A 18 -2.51 10.16 -3.57
N ALA A 19 -1.79 9.12 -3.97
CA ALA A 19 -2.32 7.76 -4.04
C ALA A 19 -1.54 6.78 -3.17
N VAL A 20 -2.22 5.69 -2.81
CA VAL A 20 -1.60 4.48 -2.29
C VAL A 20 -1.70 3.40 -3.35
N LYS A 21 -0.58 2.73 -3.65
CA LYS A 21 -0.52 1.62 -4.61
C LYS A 21 -0.35 0.31 -3.87
N LEU A 22 -1.15 -0.68 -4.24
CA LEU A 22 -1.09 -2.05 -3.75
C LEU A 22 -0.48 -2.96 -4.80
N TRP A 23 0.44 -3.80 -4.35
CA TRP A 23 1.20 -4.70 -5.21
C TRP A 23 1.10 -6.12 -4.69
N ASP A 24 1.06 -7.07 -5.63
CA ASP A 24 1.42 -8.45 -5.35
C ASP A 24 2.94 -8.54 -5.31
N ALA A 25 3.49 -8.84 -4.15
CA ALA A 25 4.93 -8.85 -3.92
C ALA A 25 5.63 -10.03 -4.60
N GLY A 26 4.93 -11.15 -4.83
CA GLY A 26 5.49 -12.34 -5.48
C GLY A 26 5.61 -12.19 -6.98
N LEU A 27 4.64 -11.51 -7.59
CA LEU A 27 4.60 -11.24 -9.03
C LEU A 27 5.24 -9.89 -9.40
N GLY A 28 5.47 -9.01 -8.43
CA GLY A 28 5.90 -7.63 -8.67
C GLY A 28 4.86 -6.82 -9.45
N ALA A 29 3.59 -7.19 -9.37
CA ALA A 29 2.51 -6.64 -10.19
C ALA A 29 1.66 -5.64 -9.39
N LEU A 30 1.37 -4.49 -10.00
CA LEU A 30 0.43 -3.52 -9.45
C LEU A 30 -0.98 -4.11 -9.50
N GLN A 31 -1.62 -4.27 -8.34
CA GLN A 31 -2.98 -4.80 -8.22
C GLN A 31 -4.01 -3.69 -8.20
N GLN A 32 -3.72 -2.60 -7.47
CA GLN A 32 -4.69 -1.53 -7.29
C GLN A 32 -4.00 -0.20 -7.00
N THR A 33 -4.62 0.87 -7.48
CA THR A 33 -4.31 2.25 -7.08
C THR A 33 -5.50 2.79 -6.30
N LEU A 34 -5.25 3.26 -5.08
CA LEU A 34 -6.21 3.93 -4.23
C LEU A 34 -6.01 5.43 -4.31
N GLU A 35 -7.00 6.10 -4.85
CA GLU A 35 -7.05 7.55 -5.02
C GLU A 35 -8.07 8.15 -4.05
N GLY A 36 -7.99 9.46 -3.83
CA GLY A 36 -8.94 10.19 -2.97
C GLY A 36 -8.29 10.96 -1.82
N HIS A 37 -6.97 10.83 -1.61
CA HIS A 37 -6.27 11.70 -0.67
C HIS A 37 -6.19 13.13 -1.23
N SER A 38 -6.45 14.12 -0.39
CA SER A 38 -6.40 15.54 -0.77
C SER A 38 -4.96 16.08 -0.90
N GLY A 39 -3.99 15.37 -0.34
CA GLY A 39 -2.56 15.69 -0.34
C GLY A 39 -1.66 14.45 -0.44
N PRO A 40 -0.33 14.66 -0.47
CA PRO A 40 0.65 13.56 -0.50
C PRO A 40 0.43 12.55 0.60
N VAL A 41 0.65 11.27 0.29
CA VAL A 41 0.59 10.21 1.30
C VAL A 41 1.98 10.01 1.88
N GLU A 42 2.14 10.36 3.16
CA GLU A 42 3.43 10.34 3.84
C GLU A 42 3.75 8.95 4.42
N ALA A 43 2.74 8.25 4.93
CA ALA A 43 2.88 6.99 5.64
C ALA A 43 1.83 5.96 5.17
N VAL A 44 2.18 4.68 5.32
CA VAL A 44 1.23 3.56 5.19
C VAL A 44 1.68 2.45 6.12
N ALA A 45 0.73 1.77 6.77
CA ALA A 45 0.99 0.62 7.63
C ALA A 45 -0.12 -0.43 7.50
N PHE A 46 0.28 -1.70 7.46
CA PHE A 46 -0.68 -2.80 7.55
C PHE A 46 -1.06 -3.07 9.00
N ALA A 47 -2.34 -3.35 9.21
CA ALA A 47 -2.82 -3.93 10.45
C ALA A 47 -2.27 -5.36 10.62
N PRO A 48 -2.19 -5.87 11.87
CA PRO A 48 -1.71 -7.24 12.13
C PRO A 48 -2.55 -8.33 11.45
N ASP A 49 -3.79 -8.02 11.07
CA ASP A 49 -4.67 -8.93 10.34
C ASP A 49 -4.22 -9.18 8.88
N GLY A 50 -3.29 -8.37 8.35
CA GLY A 50 -2.77 -8.44 6.99
C GLY A 50 -3.76 -8.06 5.90
N LYS A 51 -4.96 -7.59 6.25
CA LYS A 51 -6.07 -7.29 5.33
C LYS A 51 -6.40 -5.81 5.31
N THR A 52 -6.22 -5.14 6.44
CA THR A 52 -6.50 -3.71 6.59
C THR A 52 -5.21 -2.92 6.58
N PHE A 53 -5.20 -1.71 6.01
CA PHE A 53 -4.08 -0.78 6.10
C PHE A 53 -4.58 0.66 6.15
N ALA A 54 -3.74 1.56 6.66
CA ALA A 54 -3.99 3.00 6.80
C ALA A 54 -2.73 3.81 6.48
#